data_AF-A0A4R6L3I1-F1
#
_entry.id   AF-A0A4R6L3I1-F1
#
_cell.length_a   1.000
_cell.length_b   1.000
_cell.length_c   1.000
_cell.angle_alpha   90.00
_cell.angle_beta   90.00
_cell.angle_gamma   90.00
#
_symmetry.space_group_name_H-M   'P 1'
#
loop_
_entity.id
_entity.type
_entity.pdbx_description
1 polymer ?
#
loop_
_entity_poly.entity_id
_entity_poly.type
_entity_poly.pdbx_seq_one_letter_code
_entity_poly.pdbx_strand_id
1 'polypeptide(L)'
;MNGVDRVGGVDTRTELRVRFTDQERDGLTALAAGLRGVAESDLTEEDALVAALELALTRLIDDFEVPDPATRAQVQQARDNLRANWTRGSATL
;
A
#
# COMPACT_ATOMS: atom_id res chain seq x y z
N MET A 1 40.58 -1.83 15.53
CA MET A 1 40.29 -1.52 14.11
C MET A 1 39.41 -2.63 13.56
N ASN A 2 38.25 -2.22 13.03
CA ASN A 2 37.41 -2.83 11.98
C ASN A 2 36.95 -4.29 12.15
N GLY A 3 35.70 -4.66 11.97
CA GLY A 3 34.51 -3.94 11.51
C GLY A 3 33.39 -4.97 11.55
N VAL A 4 32.31 -4.68 12.27
CA VAL A 4 31.15 -5.56 12.32
C VAL A 4 30.37 -5.31 11.04
N ASP A 5 30.52 -6.20 10.06
CA ASP A 5 29.67 -6.25 8.88
C ASP A 5 28.24 -6.48 9.34
N ARG A 6 27.47 -5.39 9.38
CA ARG A 6 26.01 -5.48 9.48
C ARG A 6 25.54 -6.06 8.16
N VAL A 7 25.11 -7.32 8.20
CA VAL A 7 24.38 -7.99 7.12
C VAL A 7 23.26 -7.05 6.67
N GLY A 8 23.45 -6.39 5.54
CA GLY A 8 22.43 -5.58 4.89
C GLY A 8 21.29 -6.51 4.51
N GLY A 9 20.11 -6.32 5.11
CA GLY A 9 18.92 -7.05 4.72
C GLY A 9 18.67 -6.84 3.23
N VAL A 10 18.51 -7.94 2.49
CA VAL A 10 18.13 -7.89 1.07
C VAL A 10 16.76 -7.24 1.01
N ASP A 11 16.66 -6.08 0.34
CA ASP A 11 15.37 -5.45 0.06
C ASP A 11 14.59 -6.37 -0.88
N THR A 12 13.54 -7.01 -0.37
CA THR A 12 12.68 -7.93 -1.14
C THR A 12 11.60 -7.20 -1.94
N ARG A 13 11.57 -5.86 -1.90
CA ARG A 13 10.59 -5.04 -2.63
C ARG A 13 10.87 -5.05 -4.13
N THR A 14 9.79 -5.04 -4.90
CA THR A 14 9.83 -4.86 -6.35
C THR A 14 9.66 -3.38 -6.69
N GLU A 15 10.59 -2.79 -7.45
CA GLU A 15 10.44 -1.43 -7.98
C GLU A 15 9.41 -1.41 -9.11
N LEU A 16 8.41 -0.54 -9.00
CA LEU A 16 7.44 -0.25 -10.04
C LEU A 16 7.55 1.23 -10.45
N ARG A 17 7.65 1.49 -11.75
CA ARG A 17 7.61 2.86 -12.30
C ARG A 17 6.23 3.17 -12.83
N VAL A 18 5.53 4.06 -12.15
CA VAL A 18 4.20 4.52 -12.54
C VAL A 18 4.31 5.91 -13.16
N ARG A 19 3.50 6.16 -14.19
CA ARG A 19 3.35 7.50 -14.78
C ARG A 19 2.05 8.09 -14.28
N PHE A 20 2.11 9.31 -13.79
CA PHE A 20 0.96 10.09 -13.36
C PHE A 20 0.85 11.35 -14.20
N THR A 21 -0.37 11.76 -14.47
CA THR A 21 -0.70 13.15 -14.80
C THR A 21 -0.47 14.04 -13.59
N ASP A 22 -0.41 15.36 -13.80
CA ASP A 22 -0.24 16.31 -12.70
C ASP A 22 -1.42 16.21 -11.70
N GLN A 23 -2.64 15.99 -12.18
CA GLN A 23 -3.82 15.85 -11.31
C GLN A 23 -3.79 14.56 -10.47
N GLU A 24 -3.34 13.44 -11.05
CA GLU A 24 -3.19 12.19 -10.29
C GLU A 24 -2.10 12.31 -9.23
N ARG A 25 -1.01 13.02 -9.54
CA ARG A 25 0.05 13.32 -8.58
C ARG A 25 -0.48 14.17 -7.43
N ASP A 26 -1.23 15.24 -7.71
CA ASP A 26 -1.84 16.08 -6.68
C ASP A 26 -2.76 15.25 -5.76
N GLY A 27 -3.51 14.32 -6.34
CA GLY A 27 -4.34 13.37 -5.59
C GLY A 27 -3.53 12.47 -4.65
N LEU A 28 -2.41 11.91 -5.13
CA LEU A 28 -1.52 11.08 -4.30
C LEU A 28 -0.87 11.88 -3.16
N THR A 29 -0.41 13.10 -3.45
CA THR A 29 0.15 14.00 -2.44
C THR A 29 -0.90 14.36 -1.37
N ALA A 30 -2.14 14.66 -1.78
CA ALA A 30 -3.23 14.95 -0.86
C ALA A 30 -3.61 13.73 -0.01
N LEU A 31 -3.65 12.54 -0.60
CA LEU A 31 -3.89 11.28 0.12
C LEU A 31 -2.82 11.05 1.19
N ALA A 32 -1.54 11.19 0.83
CA ALA A 32 -0.44 11.06 1.78
C ALA A 32 -0.57 12.05 2.94
N ALA A 33 -0.87 13.32 2.65
CA ALA A 33 -1.08 14.34 3.68
C ALA A 33 -2.27 14.01 4.61
N GLY A 34 -3.39 13.54 4.05
CA GLY A 34 -4.56 13.11 4.82
C GLY A 34 -4.25 11.93 5.74
N LEU A 35 -3.59 10.90 5.21
CA LEU A 35 -3.19 9.72 5.98
C LEU A 35 -2.20 10.06 7.09
N ARG A 36 -1.23 10.97 6.86
CA ARG A 36 -0.35 11.47 7.93
C ARG A 36 -1.16 12.11 9.06
N GLY A 37 -2.17 12.90 8.71
CA GLY A 37 -3.05 13.54 9.68
C GLY A 37 -3.87 12.56 10.51
N VAL A 38 -4.34 11.46 9.91
CA VAL A 38 -5.14 10.43 10.58
C VAL A 38 -4.28 9.47 11.41
N ALA A 39 -3.15 9.04 10.86
CA ALA A 39 -2.28 8.03 11.48
C ALA A 39 -1.30 8.63 12.50
N GLU A 40 -1.21 9.96 12.58
CA GLU A 40 -0.20 10.68 13.36
C GLU A 40 1.24 10.17 13.10
N SER A 41 1.50 9.77 11.85
CA SER A 41 2.72 9.09 11.44
C SER A 41 3.27 9.71 10.16
N ASP A 42 4.59 9.64 9.97
CA ASP A 42 5.26 10.18 8.79
C ASP A 42 5.19 9.18 7.63
N LEU A 43 4.04 9.17 6.96
CA LEU A 43 3.77 8.31 5.81
C LEU A 43 4.30 8.94 4.52
N THR A 44 4.89 8.13 3.66
CA THR A 44 5.37 8.55 2.34
C THR A 44 4.26 8.47 1.28
N GLU A 45 4.51 8.97 0.06
CA GLU A 45 3.61 8.73 -1.08
C GLU A 45 3.57 7.25 -1.48
N GLU A 46 4.68 6.50 -1.29
CA GLU A 46 4.69 5.03 -1.46
C GLU A 46 3.71 4.37 -0.49
N ASP A 47 3.68 4.80 0.76
CA ASP A 47 2.74 4.29 1.78
C ASP A 47 1.29 4.61 1.43
N ALA A 48 1.04 5.84 0.97
CA ALA A 48 -0.28 6.26 0.53
C ALA A 48 -0.77 5.44 -0.67
N LEU A 49 0.12 5.10 -1.60
CA LEU A 49 -0.21 4.25 -2.74
C LEU A 49 -0.57 2.83 -2.31
N VAL A 50 0.17 2.25 -1.36
CA VAL A 50 -0.16 0.94 -0.78
C VAL A 50 -1.51 0.99 -0.05
N ALA A 51 -1.86 2.12 0.58
CA ALA A 51 -3.15 2.31 1.27
C ALA A 51 -4.30 2.38 0.28
N ALA A 52 -4.10 3.13 -0.80
CA ALA A 52 -5.06 3.21 -1.89
C ALA A 52 -5.31 1.84 -2.52
N LEU A 53 -4.27 1.01 -2.68
CA LEU A 53 -4.40 -0.34 -3.20
C LEU A 53 -5.22 -1.23 -2.26
N GLU A 54 -4.95 -1.16 -0.95
CA GLU A 54 -5.71 -1.89 0.07
C GLU A 54 -7.20 -1.51 0.03
N LEU A 55 -7.50 -0.21 0.05
CA LEU A 55 -8.86 0.31 -0.02
C LEU A 55 -9.57 -0.13 -1.31
N ALA A 56 -8.87 -0.09 -2.45
CA ALA A 56 -9.43 -0.53 -3.72
C ALA A 56 -9.80 -2.02 -3.70
N LEU A 57 -8.93 -2.87 -3.15
CA LEU A 57 -9.21 -4.30 -2.99
C LEU A 57 -10.39 -4.54 -2.03
N THR A 58 -10.47 -3.80 -0.93
CA THR A 58 -11.58 -3.86 0.02
C THR A 58 -12.90 -3.49 -0.67
N ARG A 59 -12.93 -2.37 -1.40
CA ARG A 59 -14.13 -1.95 -2.14
C ARG A 59 -14.55 -2.96 -3.20
N LEU A 60 -13.60 -3.58 -3.91
CA LEU A 60 -13.92 -4.65 -4.86
C LEU A 60 -14.62 -5.85 -4.22
N ILE A 61 -14.39 -6.12 -2.94
CA ILE A 61 -15.01 -7.23 -2.21
C ILE A 61 -16.36 -6.82 -1.61
N ASP A 62 -16.42 -5.61 -1.05
CA ASP A 62 -17.53 -5.16 -0.21
C ASP A 62 -18.61 -4.43 -1.01
N ASP A 63 -18.20 -3.61 -1.98
CA ASP A 63 -19.10 -2.72 -2.73
C ASP A 63 -19.45 -3.27 -4.12
N PHE A 64 -18.63 -4.18 -4.67
CA PHE A 64 -18.80 -4.69 -6.04
C PHE A 64 -18.97 -6.21 -6.07
N GLU A 65 -19.83 -6.68 -6.98
CA GLU A 65 -19.95 -8.10 -7.27
C GLU A 65 -18.87 -8.50 -8.29
N VAL A 66 -17.76 -9.07 -7.82
CA VAL A 66 -16.75 -9.69 -8.69
C VAL A 66 -17.35 -10.97 -9.27
N PRO A 67 -17.69 -11.03 -10.58
CA PRO A 67 -18.55 -12.10 -11.11
C PRO A 67 -17.88 -13.46 -11.13
N ASP A 68 -16.55 -13.49 -11.32
CA ASP A 68 -15.77 -14.71 -11.32
C ASP A 68 -15.31 -15.07 -9.89
N PRO A 69 -15.75 -16.23 -9.34
CA PRO A 69 -15.37 -16.64 -7.99
C PRO A 69 -13.86 -16.81 -7.81
N ALA A 70 -13.12 -17.22 -8.85
CA ALA A 70 -11.68 -17.39 -8.75
C ALA A 70 -10.97 -16.03 -8.61
N THR A 71 -11.36 -15.05 -9.42
CA THR A 71 -10.89 -13.66 -9.31
C THR A 71 -11.26 -13.06 -7.95
N ARG A 72 -12.48 -13.29 -7.46
CA ARG A 72 -12.89 -12.83 -6.12
C ARG A 72 -11.99 -13.39 -5.02
N ALA A 73 -11.68 -14.69 -5.08
CA ALA A 73 -10.75 -15.33 -4.14
C ALA A 73 -9.32 -14.76 -4.24
N GLN A 74 -8.85 -14.42 -5.44
CA GLN A 74 -7.55 -13.77 -5.64
C GLN A 74 -7.50 -12.36 -5.02
N VAL A 75 -8.54 -11.55 -5.23
CA VAL A 75 -8.66 -10.19 -4.64
C VAL A 75 -8.68 -10.28 -3.11
N GLN A 76 -9.48 -11.21 -2.57
CA GLN A 76 -9.55 -11.49 -1.13
C GLN A 76 -8.17 -11.85 -0.56
N GLN A 77 -7.48 -12.80 -1.18
CA GLN A 77 -6.16 -13.22 -0.75
C GLN A 77 -5.12 -12.09 -0.83
N ALA A 78 -5.17 -11.28 -1.90
CA ALA A 78 -4.26 -10.15 -2.08
C ALA A 78 -4.45 -9.10 -0.99
N ARG A 79 -5.70 -8.75 -0.66
CA ARG A 79 -6.03 -7.82 0.42
C ARG A 79 -5.52 -8.34 1.77
N ASP A 80 -5.83 -9.60 2.08
CA ASP A 80 -5.47 -10.19 3.37
C ASP A 80 -3.95 -10.31 3.53
N ASN A 81 -3.23 -10.65 2.46
CA ASN A 81 -1.76 -10.63 2.44
C ASN A 81 -1.21 -9.22 2.68
N LEU A 82 -1.79 -8.20 2.04
CA LEU A 82 -1.32 -6.83 2.16
C LEU A 82 -1.54 -6.29 3.58
N ARG A 83 -2.70 -6.56 4.20
CA ARG A 83 -2.97 -6.23 5.61
C ARG A 83 -2.03 -6.95 6.58
N ALA A 84 -1.74 -8.23 6.34
CA ALA A 84 -0.88 -9.03 7.22
C ALA A 84 0.59 -8.55 7.22
N ASN A 85 1.06 -7.95 6.13
CA ASN A 85 2.46 -7.53 5.96
C ASN A 85 2.65 -6.02 6.10
N TRP A 86 1.60 -5.28 6.40
CA TRP A 86 1.67 -3.83 6.55
C TRP A 86 2.51 -3.45 7.77
N THR A 87 3.76 -3.06 7.53
CA THR A 87 4.74 -2.80 8.59
C THR A 87 4.58 -1.43 9.26
N ARG A 88 3.82 -0.51 8.64
CA ARG A 88 3.64 0.87 9.07
C ARG A 88 2.25 1.11 9.68
N GLY A 89 2.07 0.61 10.90
CA GLY A 89 1.02 0.94 11.88
C GLY A 89 -0.30 1.53 11.39
N SER A 90 -1.39 0.76 11.58
CA SER A 90 -2.79 1.20 11.80
C SER A 90 -3.49 2.08 10.75
N ALA A 91 -2.81 2.61 9.75
CA ALA A 91 -3.39 3.47 8.72
C ALA A 91 -4.10 2.66 7.62
N THR A 92 -4.85 1.63 8.01
CA THR A 92 -5.77 0.93 7.11
C THR A 92 -6.96 1.85 6.83
N LEU A 93 -7.38 1.92 5.57
CA LEU A 93 -8.53 2.72 5.14
C LEU A 93 -9.84 1.92 5.20
#